data_AF-A0A7J2VBZ8-F1
#
_entry.id   AF-A0A7J2VBZ8-F1
#
_cell.length_a   1.000
_cell.length_b   1.000
_cell.length_c   1.000
_cell.angle_alpha   90.00
_cell.angle_beta   90.00
_cell.angle_gamma   90.00
#
_symmetry.space_group_name_H-M   'P 1'
#
loop_
_entity.id
_entity.type
_entity.pdbx_description
1 polymer ?
#
loop_
_entity_poly.entity_id
_entity_poly.type
_entity_poly.pdbx_seq_one_letter_code
_entity_poly.pdbx_strand_id
1 'polypeptide(L)'
;MAKCRVCGSTSIVISSVIGLCVNCIRSGARLDPDPHLASRSRFKLQLYMESGEYKCTICGRNCGINKNSRGFCNYRGGGGDGI
;
A
#
# COMPACT_ATOMS: atom_id res chain seq x y z
N MET A 1 15.69 8.07 -16.23
CA MET A 1 14.47 8.86 -16.51
C MET A 1 13.31 7.91 -16.76
N ALA A 2 12.10 8.25 -16.34
CA ALA A 2 10.89 7.46 -16.63
C ALA A 2 9.85 8.30 -17.39
N LYS A 3 8.89 7.60 -18.00
CA LYS A 3 7.85 8.17 -18.86
C LYS A 3 6.49 8.13 -18.16
N CYS A 4 5.76 9.25 -18.21
CA CYS A 4 4.35 9.31 -17.79
C CYS A 4 3.52 8.46 -18.76
N ARG A 5 2.73 7.51 -18.23
CA ARG A 5 1.88 6.62 -19.04
C ARG A 5 0.63 7.30 -19.60
N VAL A 6 0.28 8.48 -19.10
CA VAL A 6 -0.91 9.24 -19.54
C VAL A 6 -0.56 10.25 -20.62
N CYS A 7 0.37 11.16 -20.36
CA CYS A 7 0.73 12.24 -21.30
C CYS A 7 2.04 12.01 -22.07
N GLY A 8 2.78 10.95 -21.76
CA GLY A 8 4.00 10.59 -22.47
C GLY A 8 5.25 11.41 -22.13
N SER A 9 5.17 12.38 -21.21
CA SER A 9 6.33 13.18 -20.79
C SER A 9 7.40 12.32 -20.13
N THR A 10 8.67 12.68 -20.32
CA THR A 10 9.80 12.01 -19.67
C THR A 10 10.51 12.96 -18.72
N SER A 11 10.93 12.47 -17.56
CA SER A 11 11.67 13.28 -16.57
C SER A 11 12.37 12.38 -15.56
N ILE A 12 13.37 12.92 -14.88
CA ILE A 12 14.11 12.21 -13.81
C ILE A 12 13.28 12.09 -12.53
N VAL A 13 12.34 13.02 -12.30
CA VAL A 13 11.48 13.00 -11.11
C VAL A 13 10.23 12.12 -11.29
N ILE A 14 10.01 11.58 -12.49
CA ILE A 14 8.93 10.61 -12.71
C ILE A 14 9.40 9.25 -12.19
N SER A 15 8.66 8.69 -11.25
CA SER A 15 8.88 7.34 -10.75
C SER A 15 8.40 6.31 -11.77
N SER A 16 9.19 5.28 -12.03
CA SER A 16 8.79 4.13 -12.85
C SER A 16 7.70 3.27 -12.18
N VAL A 17 7.67 3.29 -10.84
CA VAL A 17 6.67 2.58 -10.01
C VAL A 17 5.33 3.28 -10.09
N ILE A 18 5.29 4.61 -9.95
CA ILE A 18 4.05 5.40 -10.04
C ILE A 18 3.61 5.52 -11.50
N GLY A 19 4.55 5.75 -12.43
CA GLY A 19 4.29 5.85 -13.85
C GLY A 19 3.54 7.13 -14.27
N LEU A 20 3.37 8.10 -13.38
CA LEU A 20 2.69 9.37 -13.65
C LEU A 20 3.58 10.57 -13.32
N CYS A 21 3.45 11.64 -14.09
CA CYS A 21 4.04 12.93 -13.75
C CYS A 21 3.14 13.71 -12.77
N VAL A 22 3.73 14.69 -12.09
CA VAL A 22 3.02 15.52 -11.09
C VAL A 22 1.80 16.23 -11.68
N ASN A 23 1.84 16.66 -12.94
CA ASN A 23 0.72 17.34 -13.59
C ASN A 23 -0.48 16.40 -13.74
N CYS A 24 -0.27 15.20 -14.28
CA CYS A 24 -1.34 14.22 -14.44
C CYS A 24 -1.92 13.78 -13.08
N ILE A 25 -1.08 13.61 -12.05
CA ILE A 25 -1.54 13.28 -10.69
C ILE A 25 -2.48 14.37 -10.17
N ARG A 26 -2.09 15.65 -10.31
CA ARG A 26 -2.90 16.80 -9.87
C ARG A 26 -4.20 16.94 -10.67
N SER A 27 -4.20 16.51 -11.93
CA SER A 27 -5.41 16.45 -12.77
C SER A 27 -6.33 15.26 -12.45
N GLY A 28 -6.00 14.44 -11.45
CA GLY A 28 -6.81 13.30 -11.02
C GLY A 28 -6.55 12.01 -11.80
N ALA A 29 -5.50 11.97 -12.63
CA ALA A 29 -5.10 10.73 -13.29
C ALA A 29 -4.62 9.71 -12.26
N ARG A 30 -5.05 8.46 -12.43
CA ARG A 30 -4.74 7.32 -11.58
C ARG A 30 -4.49 6.11 -12.46
N LEU A 31 -3.53 5.29 -12.07
CA LEU A 31 -3.23 4.02 -12.72
C LEU A 31 -3.55 2.91 -11.72
N ASP A 32 -4.27 1.90 -12.16
CA ASP A 32 -4.32 0.59 -11.51
C ASP A 32 -3.33 -0.33 -12.26
N PRO A 33 -2.60 -1.25 -11.59
CA PRO A 33 -2.81 -1.78 -10.25
C PRO A 33 -1.97 -1.12 -9.14
N ASP A 34 -2.46 -1.27 -7.91
CA ASP A 34 -1.94 -0.62 -6.71
C ASP A 34 -0.52 -1.12 -6.35
N PRO A 35 0.53 -0.28 -6.49
CA PRO A 35 1.89 -0.63 -6.05
C PRO A 35 1.95 -1.01 -4.57
N HIS A 36 0.97 -0.62 -3.75
CA HIS A 36 0.87 -1.09 -2.38
C HIS A 36 0.59 -2.60 -2.31
N LEU A 37 -0.27 -3.18 -3.16
CA LEU A 37 -0.52 -4.63 -3.17
C LEU A 37 0.75 -5.42 -3.51
N ALA A 38 1.51 -4.97 -4.53
CA ALA A 38 2.78 -5.57 -4.91
C ALA A 38 3.80 -5.51 -3.76
N SER A 39 3.92 -4.36 -3.11
CA SER A 39 4.78 -4.18 -1.93
C SER A 39 4.35 -5.11 -0.79
N ARG A 40 3.06 -5.13 -0.46
CA ARG A 40 2.51 -5.96 0.63
C ARG A 40 2.75 -7.45 0.40
N SER A 41 2.56 -7.92 -0.84
CA SER A 41 2.87 -9.30 -1.22
C SER A 41 4.35 -9.63 -0.99
N ARG A 42 5.26 -8.77 -1.46
CA ARG A 42 6.71 -8.95 -1.27
C ARG A 42 7.10 -9.05 0.21
N PHE A 43 6.46 -8.27 1.06
CA PHE A 43 6.70 -8.28 2.51
C PHE A 43 5.79 -9.25 3.27
N LYS A 44 5.05 -10.16 2.61
CA LYS A 44 4.14 -11.11 3.28
C LYS A 44 3.22 -10.39 4.28
N LEU A 45 2.69 -9.24 3.88
CA LEU A 45 1.70 -8.46 4.64
C LEU A 45 0.31 -8.80 4.12
N GLN A 46 -0.70 -8.67 4.99
CA GLN A 46 -2.10 -8.84 4.58
C GLN A 46 -2.46 -7.86 3.48
N LEU A 47 -2.95 -8.32 2.33
CA LEU A 47 -3.19 -7.45 1.18
C LEU A 47 -4.29 -6.40 1.45
N TYR A 48 -5.40 -6.81 2.05
CA TYR A 48 -6.56 -5.96 2.31
C TYR A 48 -6.79 -5.80 3.81
N MET A 49 -6.67 -4.58 4.33
CA MET A 49 -6.72 -4.30 5.77
C MET A 49 -8.14 -4.01 6.28
N GLU A 50 -9.11 -3.73 5.41
CA GLU A 50 -10.46 -3.37 5.85
C GLU A 50 -11.26 -4.59 6.34
N SER A 51 -10.97 -5.76 5.78
CA SER A 51 -11.64 -7.03 6.02
C SER A 51 -11.06 -7.86 7.17
N GLY A 52 -10.13 -7.30 7.95
CA GLY A 52 -9.47 -8.06 9.00
C GLY A 52 -10.34 -8.26 10.24
N GLU A 53 -10.29 -9.48 10.79
CA GLU A 53 -11.03 -9.91 11.99
C GLU A 53 -10.70 -9.09 13.25
N TYR A 54 -9.43 -8.74 13.46
CA TYR A 54 -8.98 -8.02 14.65
C TYR A 54 -8.72 -6.55 14.32
N LYS A 55 -9.40 -5.64 15.01
CA LYS A 55 -9.14 -4.20 14.91
C LYS A 55 -7.92 -3.81 15.75
N CYS A 56 -6.95 -3.16 15.12
CA CYS A 56 -5.75 -2.64 15.77
C CYS A 56 -6.01 -1.23 16.32
N THR A 57 -5.94 -1.06 17.64
CA THR A 57 -6.22 0.21 18.33
C THR A 57 -4.97 1.03 18.66
N ILE A 58 -3.78 0.61 18.21
CA ILE A 58 -2.49 1.27 18.55
C ILE A 58 -2.40 2.68 17.96
N CYS A 59 -3.01 2.94 16.80
CA CYS A 59 -2.99 4.26 16.15
C CYS A 59 -4.34 4.56 15.47
N GLY A 60 -4.53 5.82 15.06
CA GLY A 60 -5.78 6.30 14.46
C GLY A 60 -6.16 5.69 13.10
N ARG A 61 -5.33 4.84 12.51
CA ARG A 61 -5.65 4.13 11.24
C ARG A 61 -6.68 3.01 11.45
N ASN A 62 -6.77 2.46 12.66
CA ASN A 62 -7.72 1.41 13.06
C ASN A 62 -7.81 0.22 12.08
N CYS A 63 -6.65 -0.29 11.66
CA CYS A 63 -6.54 -1.37 10.68
C CYS A 63 -7.26 -2.66 11.14
N GLY A 64 -7.92 -3.37 10.23
CA GLY A 64 -8.30 -4.77 10.44
C GLY A 64 -7.17 -5.72 10.04
N ILE A 65 -6.80 -6.64 10.92
CA ILE A 65 -5.76 -7.65 10.68
C ILE A 65 -6.34 -9.03 11.01
N ASN A 66 -6.17 -10.00 10.12
CA ASN A 66 -6.62 -11.38 10.32
C ASN A 66 -5.69 -12.15 11.25
N LYS A 67 -6.19 -13.27 11.78
CA LYS A 67 -5.36 -14.21 12.55
C LYS A 67 -4.12 -14.63 11.75
N ASN A 68 -2.97 -14.71 12.42
CA ASN A 68 -1.68 -15.07 11.82
C ASN A 68 -1.20 -14.15 10.67
N SER A 69 -1.91 -13.04 10.44
CA SER A 69 -1.52 -12.03 9.46
C SER A 69 -0.83 -10.86 10.15
N ARG A 70 -0.06 -10.10 9.39
CA ARG A 70 0.69 -8.95 9.91
C ARG A 70 0.41 -7.67 9.16
N GLY A 71 0.29 -6.59 9.93
CA GLY A 71 0.28 -5.23 9.42
C GLY A 71 1.69 -4.71 9.13
N PHE A 72 1.77 -3.53 8.52
CA PHE A 72 3.06 -2.87 8.25
C PHE A 72 3.81 -2.49 9.54
N CYS A 73 3.07 -2.17 10.60
CA CYS A 73 3.59 -1.91 11.94
C CYS A 73 3.96 -3.17 12.74
N ASN A 74 3.95 -4.35 12.12
CA ASN A 74 4.19 -5.66 12.74
C ASN A 74 3.16 -6.14 13.78
N TYR A 75 2.04 -5.43 13.97
CA TYR A 75 0.92 -5.97 14.76
C TYR A 75 0.39 -7.25 14.12
N ARG A 76 0.11 -8.26 14.97
CA ARG A 76 -0.44 -9.56 14.57
C ARG A 76 -1.85 -9.70 15.14
N GLY A 77 -2.82 -9.94 14.26
CA GLY A 77 -4.21 -10.18 14.67
C GLY A 77 -4.31 -11.48 15.46
N GLY A 78 -4.95 -11.42 16.63
CA GLY A 78 -5.17 -12.60 17.48
C GLY A 78 -3.93 -13.17 18.18
N GLY A 79 -2.81 -12.43 18.23
CA GLY A 79 -1.56 -12.86 18.87
C GLY A 79 -1.47 -12.44 20.33
N GLY A 80 -2.32 -13.01 21.17
CA GLY A 80 -1.99 -13.23 22.57
C GLY A 80 -1.27 -14.57 22.69
N ASP A 81 0.00 -14.61 22.30
CA ASP A 81 0.90 -15.69 22.69
C ASP A 81 1.86 -15.10 23.72
N GLY A 82 1.77 -15.63 24.94
CA GLY A 82 2.54 -15.20 26.09
C GLY A 82 4.04 -15.20 25.87
N ILE A 83 4.70 -14.35 26.65
CA ILE A 83 5.88 -14.80 27.38
C ILE A 83 5.54 -16.03 28.24
#